data_AF-A0A7V3WGE7-F1
#
_entry.id   AF-A0A7V3WGE7-F1
#
_cell.length_a   1.000
_cell.length_b   1.000
_cell.length_c   1.000
_cell.angle_alpha   90.00
_cell.angle_beta   90.00
_cell.angle_gamma   90.00
#
_symmetry.space_group_name_H-M   'P 1'
#
loop_
_entity.id
_entity.type
_entity.pdbx_description
1 polymer ?
#
loop_
_entity_poly.entity_id
_entity_poly.type
_entity_poly.pdbx_seq_one_letter_code
_entity_poly.pdbx_strand_id
1 'polypeptide(L)'
;MHKANRINIDKYLKIYDRLKGLHVIPRWDWNTKSLSKLDVLLKDNGVSYFLDDVGNVVLNCKSAGELQQRLERGEIFQVLQAHLDHPGAVVVNSVSRNKNLYSAEWLGGCSIPLEGRELLAYDSLSGHSSIVKVELDLRTSAGRFIYFYSRRRLKLGDTILHYKSGAKRKREKILVDWALDDLIGCAAIIYALSETSDAGTIGLLTLGEEVGGYGLEGFYKRYIYQLKRPPYFINIDATEEGEGDFVCGSGVWLRYEDRDAKYDESLVEVLLSRHKGLRRVSLTRGGTEAGSLSRSGLAAVSLAVPIRNLHNGSRHYCWTDESVFLGDVSKLCASLLSLLPAERYEIATRKKTHLMPVIKCTDYAAQIVKKVLRSKDYCDFLLNASDYWNRVNLKYNLPPVYLSSSEYEDFKARLELDKDIYASIDIKGLVKELLLHVRSHVSDKPSPIGSELQILTFLKANFNACNMNGSIALSLDKLQGEEARRVLAHELSHWMCDRLYKRSPHNNLIQLLLSEGSACFVSQKVCALDPEDALGLSEATYSYYESIEDDLKERFRRYMDGMFVHLCEGPKHSTLKPVQIHHPFRISRENPLNKYGYFLGYKFIKRCVEDSFSIEDVFTRHKDTMERLADFFGV
;
A
#
# COMPACT_ATOMS: atom_id res chain seq x y z
N MET A 1 -43.08 12.66 -4.23
CA MET A 1 -42.44 13.71 -3.39
C MET A 1 -42.37 13.20 -1.96
N HIS A 2 -41.30 12.52 -1.58
CA HIS A 2 -41.06 12.16 -0.18
C HIS A 2 -40.84 13.45 0.62
N LYS A 3 -41.52 13.60 1.76
CA LYS A 3 -41.12 14.57 2.80
C LYS A 3 -39.61 14.39 2.96
N ALA A 4 -38.83 15.45 2.79
CA ALA A 4 -37.41 15.41 3.08
C ALA A 4 -37.28 15.02 4.55
N ASN A 5 -37.02 13.73 4.81
CA ASN A 5 -36.78 13.24 6.14
C ASN A 5 -35.54 13.98 6.62
N ARG A 6 -35.76 14.90 7.55
CA ARG A 6 -34.68 15.65 8.18
C ARG A 6 -33.73 14.62 8.77
N ILE A 7 -32.48 14.62 8.31
CA ILE A 7 -31.45 13.69 8.78
C ILE A 7 -31.40 13.74 10.31
N ASN A 8 -31.53 12.59 10.94
CA ASN A 8 -31.40 12.46 12.38
C ASN A 8 -29.92 12.44 12.75
N ILE A 9 -29.34 13.64 12.86
CA ILE A 9 -27.91 13.81 13.12
C ILE A 9 -27.49 13.23 14.47
N ASP A 10 -28.39 13.14 15.45
CA ASP A 10 -28.07 12.56 16.76
C ASP A 10 -27.96 11.02 16.67
N LYS A 11 -28.80 10.37 15.86
CA LYS A 11 -28.62 8.94 15.54
C LYS A 11 -27.28 8.70 14.85
N TYR A 12 -26.95 9.51 13.84
CA TYR A 12 -25.65 9.44 13.17
C TYR A 12 -24.48 9.59 14.15
N LEU A 13 -24.52 10.60 15.03
CA LEU A 13 -23.43 10.85 15.97
C LEU A 13 -23.29 9.75 17.02
N LYS A 14 -24.39 9.08 17.41
CA LYS A 14 -24.35 7.88 18.25
C LYS A 14 -23.67 6.70 17.55
N ILE A 15 -23.89 6.52 16.24
CA ILE A 15 -23.19 5.52 15.42
C ILE A 15 -21.69 5.85 15.38
N TYR A 16 -21.35 7.09 15.02
CA TYR A 16 -19.97 7.58 14.94
C TYR A 16 -19.20 7.37 16.26
N ASP A 17 -19.78 7.80 17.40
CA ASP A 17 -19.11 7.68 18.70
C ASP A 17 -18.82 6.23 19.10
N ARG A 18 -19.68 5.29 18.70
CA ARG A 18 -19.48 3.85 18.92
C ARG A 18 -18.40 3.27 18.02
N LEU A 19 -18.36 3.65 16.74
CA LEU A 19 -17.29 3.26 15.81
C LEU A 19 -15.93 3.72 16.29
N LYS A 20 -15.82 4.99 16.70
CA LYS A 20 -14.59 5.55 17.26
C LYS A 20 -14.08 4.76 18.47
N GLY A 21 -14.98 4.24 19.30
CA GLY A 21 -14.66 3.42 20.47
C GLY A 21 -14.11 2.01 20.15
N LEU A 22 -14.03 1.64 18.88
CA LEU A 22 -13.36 0.43 18.40
C LEU A 22 -11.85 0.61 18.30
N HIS A 23 -11.36 1.84 18.08
CA HIS A 23 -9.93 2.16 18.00
C HIS A 23 -9.17 1.41 16.90
N VAL A 24 -9.82 1.25 15.76
CA VAL A 24 -9.28 0.53 14.60
C VAL A 24 -8.17 1.35 13.95
N ILE A 25 -7.04 0.68 13.71
CA ILE A 25 -5.87 1.21 12.99
C ILE A 25 -5.46 0.18 11.93
N PRO A 26 -4.49 0.49 11.05
CA PRO A 26 -4.00 -0.52 10.12
C PRO A 26 -3.54 -1.79 10.83
N ARG A 27 -3.79 -2.95 10.21
CA ARG A 27 -3.55 -4.29 10.79
C ARG A 27 -4.32 -4.59 12.08
N TRP A 28 -5.49 -3.99 12.25
CA TRP A 28 -6.39 -4.31 13.34
C TRP A 28 -6.77 -5.80 13.37
N ASP A 29 -6.71 -6.41 14.55
CA ASP A 29 -7.19 -7.76 14.80
C ASP A 29 -8.44 -7.73 15.69
N TRP A 30 -9.49 -8.41 15.24
CA TRP A 30 -10.77 -8.43 15.92
C TRP A 30 -10.73 -9.40 17.11
N ASN A 31 -10.91 -8.87 18.31
CA ASN A 31 -11.01 -9.66 19.53
C ASN A 31 -12.45 -9.71 20.04
N THR A 32 -12.73 -10.59 21.00
CA THR A 32 -14.08 -10.77 21.56
C THR A 32 -14.71 -9.46 22.06
N LYS A 33 -13.92 -8.54 22.62
CA LYS A 33 -14.41 -7.27 23.15
C LYS A 33 -14.74 -6.25 22.07
N SER A 34 -13.88 -6.10 21.05
CA SER A 34 -14.17 -5.21 19.91
C SER A 34 -15.31 -5.74 19.05
N LEU A 35 -15.39 -7.06 18.86
CA LEU A 35 -16.53 -7.73 18.22
C LEU A 35 -17.84 -7.47 18.96
N SER A 36 -17.85 -7.64 20.29
CA SER A 36 -19.05 -7.36 21.09
C SER A 36 -19.52 -5.90 20.98
N LYS A 37 -18.60 -4.93 20.92
CA LYS A 37 -18.94 -3.52 20.67
C LYS A 37 -19.54 -3.32 19.28
N LEU A 38 -18.98 -3.95 18.25
CA LEU A 38 -19.48 -3.90 16.87
C LEU A 38 -20.87 -4.55 16.76
N ASP A 39 -21.07 -5.71 17.38
CA ASP A 39 -22.35 -6.42 17.45
C ASP A 39 -23.45 -5.53 18.03
N VAL A 40 -23.19 -4.91 19.19
CA VAL A 40 -24.14 -3.99 19.84
C VAL A 40 -24.43 -2.79 18.95
N LEU A 41 -23.41 -2.22 18.29
CA LEU A 41 -23.60 -1.10 17.37
C LEU A 41 -24.54 -1.48 16.22
N LEU A 42 -24.28 -2.58 15.53
CA LEU A 42 -25.01 -2.95 14.32
C LEU A 42 -26.41 -3.49 14.63
N LYS A 43 -26.55 -4.27 15.72
CA LYS A 43 -27.85 -4.75 16.21
C LYS A 43 -28.77 -3.62 16.65
N ASP A 44 -28.27 -2.62 17.39
CA ASP A 44 -29.05 -1.47 17.82
C ASP A 44 -29.56 -0.61 16.63
N ASN A 45 -28.94 -0.76 15.46
CA ASN A 45 -29.34 -0.06 14.24
C ASN A 45 -30.02 -0.98 13.21
N GLY A 46 -30.30 -2.25 13.56
CA GLY A 46 -30.99 -3.19 12.68
C GLY A 46 -30.22 -3.56 11.41
N VAL A 47 -28.90 -3.40 11.40
CA VAL A 47 -28.05 -3.69 10.23
C VAL A 47 -27.42 -5.07 10.41
N SER A 48 -27.73 -6.01 9.52
CA SER A 48 -27.04 -7.31 9.47
C SER A 48 -25.61 -7.13 9.01
N TYR A 49 -24.71 -7.99 9.49
CA TYR A 49 -23.32 -7.97 9.03
C TYR A 49 -22.62 -9.31 9.20
N PHE A 50 -21.44 -9.43 8.59
CA PHE A 50 -20.43 -10.41 8.92
C PHE A 50 -19.03 -9.80 8.73
N LEU A 51 -18.01 -10.45 9.28
CA LEU A 51 -16.61 -10.15 8.95
C LEU A 51 -16.11 -11.11 7.88
N ASP A 52 -15.48 -10.59 6.83
CA ASP A 52 -14.77 -11.44 5.88
C ASP A 52 -13.40 -11.89 6.42
N ASP A 53 -12.72 -12.74 5.67
CA ASP A 53 -11.45 -13.36 6.10
C ASP A 53 -10.29 -12.37 6.25
N VAL A 54 -10.41 -11.15 5.70
CA VAL A 54 -9.42 -10.08 5.90
C VAL A 54 -9.84 -9.09 6.99
N GLY A 55 -11.00 -9.31 7.63
CA GLY A 55 -11.51 -8.52 8.74
C GLY A 55 -12.38 -7.32 8.33
N ASN A 56 -12.74 -7.17 7.05
CA ASN A 56 -13.67 -6.12 6.65
C ASN A 56 -15.05 -6.35 7.26
N VAL A 57 -15.76 -5.27 7.56
CA VAL A 57 -17.17 -5.35 8.00
C VAL A 57 -18.08 -5.25 6.78
N VAL A 58 -18.73 -6.35 6.42
CA VAL A 58 -19.71 -6.36 5.31
C VAL A 58 -21.12 -6.23 5.89
N LEU A 59 -21.82 -5.17 5.49
CA LEU A 59 -23.13 -4.78 5.99
C LEU A 59 -24.26 -5.22 5.04
N ASN A 60 -25.46 -5.39 5.60
CA ASN A 60 -26.67 -5.83 4.91
C ASN A 60 -26.60 -7.27 4.35
N CYS A 61 -25.70 -8.10 4.90
CA CYS A 61 -25.59 -9.55 4.66
C CYS A 61 -25.27 -10.25 5.99
N LYS A 62 -25.81 -11.45 6.24
CA LYS A 62 -25.57 -12.19 7.49
C LYS A 62 -24.35 -13.11 7.44
N SER A 63 -23.85 -13.42 6.25
CA SER A 63 -22.72 -14.32 6.06
C SER A 63 -22.06 -14.15 4.69
N ALA A 64 -20.82 -14.63 4.57
CA ALA A 64 -20.10 -14.72 3.30
C ALA A 64 -20.87 -15.56 2.25
N GLY A 65 -21.52 -16.65 2.68
CA GLY A 65 -22.32 -17.50 1.79
C GLY A 65 -23.56 -16.79 1.24
N GLU A 66 -24.23 -16.00 2.08
CA GLU A 66 -25.36 -15.17 1.63
C GLU A 66 -24.91 -14.12 0.60
N LEU A 67 -23.80 -13.41 0.88
CA LEU A 67 -23.24 -12.43 -0.04
C LEU A 67 -22.93 -13.06 -1.40
N GLN A 68 -22.20 -14.18 -1.40
CA GLN A 68 -21.80 -14.87 -2.63
C GLN A 68 -23.02 -15.26 -3.48
N GLN A 69 -24.04 -15.85 -2.86
CA GLN A 69 -25.27 -16.24 -3.57
C GLN A 69 -26.00 -15.02 -4.18
N ARG A 70 -26.11 -13.92 -3.43
CA ARG A 70 -26.78 -12.69 -3.91
C ARG A 70 -26.00 -12.04 -5.05
N LEU A 71 -24.67 -12.03 -4.99
CA LEU A 71 -23.81 -11.54 -6.08
C LEU A 71 -23.94 -12.39 -7.35
N GLU A 72 -23.94 -13.72 -7.22
CA GLU A 72 -24.07 -14.64 -8.37
C GLU A 72 -25.43 -14.53 -9.06
N ARG A 73 -26.50 -14.31 -8.28
CA ARG A 73 -27.84 -14.01 -8.80
C ARG A 73 -27.97 -12.59 -9.37
N GLY A 74 -26.98 -11.73 -9.13
CA GLY A 74 -27.00 -10.33 -9.54
C GLY A 74 -28.07 -9.52 -8.80
N GLU A 75 -28.33 -9.86 -7.54
CA GLU A 75 -29.26 -9.15 -6.65
C GLU A 75 -28.58 -7.93 -5.99
N ILE A 76 -27.25 -7.91 -5.91
CA ILE A 76 -26.47 -6.76 -5.45
C ILE A 76 -26.06 -5.90 -6.65
N PHE A 77 -26.45 -4.63 -6.65
CA PHE A 77 -26.13 -3.66 -7.70
C PHE A 77 -25.10 -2.64 -7.25
N GLN A 78 -25.10 -2.28 -5.96
CA GLN A 78 -24.31 -1.19 -5.39
C GLN A 78 -23.54 -1.66 -4.15
N VAL A 79 -22.31 -1.20 -4.01
CA VAL A 79 -21.51 -1.28 -2.78
C VAL A 79 -21.19 0.13 -2.31
N LEU A 80 -21.70 0.52 -1.14
CA LEU A 80 -21.25 1.71 -0.42
C LEU A 80 -20.01 1.33 0.38
N GLN A 81 -18.91 2.05 0.21
CA GLN A 81 -17.62 1.64 0.76
C GLN A 81 -16.93 2.81 1.48
N ALA A 82 -16.43 2.58 2.69
CA ALA A 82 -15.59 3.50 3.47
C ALA A 82 -14.50 2.70 4.19
N HIS A 83 -13.41 3.32 4.64
CA HIS A 83 -12.39 2.62 5.44
C HIS A 83 -12.55 2.89 6.94
N LEU A 84 -12.27 1.88 7.75
CA LEU A 84 -12.49 1.89 9.20
C LEU A 84 -11.23 2.23 9.98
N ASP A 85 -10.05 2.00 9.40
CA ASP A 85 -8.77 2.30 10.04
C ASP A 85 -8.36 3.76 9.88
N HIS A 86 -7.65 4.26 10.88
CA HIS A 86 -7.02 5.58 10.90
C HIS A 86 -5.53 5.42 11.27
N PRO A 87 -4.62 6.32 10.84
CA PRO A 87 -3.20 6.25 11.21
C PRO A 87 -2.98 6.13 12.73
N GLY A 88 -2.02 5.29 13.11
CA GLY A 88 -1.71 4.95 14.50
C GLY A 88 -0.46 4.09 14.60
N ALA A 89 -0.22 3.43 15.74
CA ALA A 89 0.91 2.51 15.90
C ALA A 89 0.52 1.22 16.60
N VAL A 90 1.27 0.14 16.34
CA VAL A 90 1.12 -1.15 17.03
C VAL A 90 2.36 -1.41 17.87
N VAL A 91 2.19 -1.80 19.13
CA VAL A 91 3.31 -2.21 19.99
C VAL A 91 3.96 -3.48 19.45
N VAL A 92 5.22 -3.39 19.06
CA VAL A 92 5.98 -4.49 18.44
C VAL A 92 7.05 -5.06 19.37
N ASN A 93 7.48 -4.32 20.40
CA ASN A 93 8.46 -4.84 21.35
C ASN A 93 8.39 -4.21 22.75
N SER A 94 8.87 -4.96 23.74
CA SER A 94 9.19 -4.47 25.09
C SER A 94 10.70 -4.34 25.24
N VAL A 95 11.22 -3.15 24.93
CA VAL A 95 12.66 -2.83 24.98
C VAL A 95 13.23 -3.00 26.39
N SER A 96 12.44 -2.66 27.43
CA SER A 96 12.77 -2.99 28.82
C SER A 96 11.51 -3.31 29.62
N ARG A 97 11.35 -4.58 30.00
CA ARG A 97 10.22 -5.05 30.81
C ARG A 97 10.18 -4.40 32.20
N ASN A 98 11.34 -4.19 32.83
CA ASN A 98 11.41 -3.63 34.18
C ASN A 98 11.06 -2.14 34.22
N LYS A 99 11.26 -1.42 33.12
CA LYS A 99 11.00 0.01 33.01
C LYS A 99 9.73 0.33 32.25
N ASN A 100 9.00 -0.69 31.76
CA ASN A 100 7.84 -0.51 30.87
C ASN A 100 8.18 0.38 29.67
N LEU A 101 9.35 0.17 29.07
CA LEU A 101 9.76 0.83 27.83
C LEU A 101 9.37 -0.06 26.66
N TYR A 102 8.66 0.52 25.70
CA TYR A 102 8.12 -0.15 24.53
C TYR A 102 8.59 0.53 23.23
N SER A 103 8.58 -0.23 22.15
CA SER A 103 8.59 0.32 20.79
C SER A 103 7.28 -0.04 20.08
N ALA A 104 6.79 0.87 19.25
CA ALA A 104 5.64 0.66 18.38
C ALA A 104 5.95 1.08 16.93
N GLU A 105 5.48 0.30 15.96
CA GLU A 105 5.55 0.62 14.53
C GLU A 105 4.37 1.52 14.18
N TRP A 106 4.64 2.74 13.68
CA TRP A 106 3.63 3.65 13.19
C TRP A 106 3.19 3.26 11.78
N LEU A 107 1.87 3.14 11.60
CA LEU A 107 1.18 2.72 10.39
C LEU A 107 0.28 3.87 9.90
N GLY A 108 0.21 4.06 8.57
CA GLY A 108 -0.50 5.17 7.96
C GLY A 108 0.31 6.45 7.81
N GLY A 109 -0.27 7.43 7.12
CA GLY A 109 0.42 8.68 6.78
C GLY A 109 0.66 9.58 7.99
N CYS A 110 1.93 9.83 8.37
CA CYS A 110 2.30 10.86 9.33
C CYS A 110 3.68 11.49 9.04
N SER A 111 3.72 12.76 8.66
CA SER A 111 4.92 13.53 8.30
C SER A 111 5.56 14.28 9.48
N ILE A 112 4.85 14.47 10.59
CA ILE A 112 5.36 15.25 11.72
C ILE A 112 6.15 14.40 12.72
N PRO A 113 7.34 14.78 13.21
CA PRO A 113 8.09 14.03 14.24
C PRO A 113 7.29 13.90 15.53
N LEU A 114 7.11 12.74 16.13
CA LEU A 114 6.24 12.51 17.29
C LEU A 114 6.95 12.69 18.64
N GLU A 115 8.27 12.90 18.68
CA GLU A 115 8.98 13.13 19.95
C GLU A 115 8.33 14.22 20.81
N GLY A 116 8.22 13.92 22.10
CA GLY A 116 7.62 14.79 23.09
C GLY A 116 6.09 14.86 23.07
N ARG A 117 5.41 14.28 22.07
CA ARG A 117 3.95 14.31 21.96
C ARG A 117 3.31 13.25 22.84
N GLU A 118 2.11 13.58 23.30
CA GLU A 118 1.25 12.65 24.01
C GLU A 118 0.41 11.84 23.01
N LEU A 119 0.34 10.53 23.25
CA LEU A 119 -0.45 9.56 22.48
C LEU A 119 -1.31 8.74 23.44
N LEU A 120 -2.35 8.08 22.90
CA LEU A 120 -3.21 7.19 23.67
C LEU A 120 -2.79 5.74 23.42
N ALA A 121 -2.25 5.07 24.43
CA ALA A 121 -2.12 3.61 24.41
C ALA A 121 -3.46 2.96 24.77
N TYR A 122 -3.93 2.03 23.95
CA TYR A 122 -5.18 1.29 24.11
C TYR A 122 -4.90 -0.21 24.15
N ASP A 123 -5.31 -0.84 25.25
CA ASP A 123 -5.32 -2.29 25.41
C ASP A 123 -6.64 -2.80 24.85
N SER A 124 -6.57 -3.50 23.72
CA SER A 124 -7.74 -3.96 22.99
C SER A 124 -8.52 -5.05 23.75
N LEU A 125 -7.86 -5.81 24.62
CA LEU A 125 -8.46 -6.90 25.40
C LEU A 125 -9.17 -6.35 26.63
N SER A 126 -8.49 -5.50 27.41
CA SER A 126 -9.08 -4.94 28.63
C SER A 126 -9.93 -3.70 28.35
N GLY A 127 -9.83 -3.11 27.16
CA GLY A 127 -10.51 -1.88 26.75
C GLY A 127 -10.09 -0.64 27.54
N HIS A 128 -8.97 -0.71 28.26
CA HIS A 128 -8.42 0.41 28.99
C HIS A 128 -7.53 1.26 28.09
N SER A 129 -7.45 2.54 28.40
CA SER A 129 -6.52 3.46 27.75
C SER A 129 -5.65 4.20 28.76
N SER A 130 -4.47 4.64 28.32
CA SER A 130 -3.55 5.47 29.10
C SER A 130 -2.75 6.40 28.19
N ILE A 131 -2.44 7.58 28.69
CA ILE A 131 -1.59 8.55 28.00
C ILE A 131 -0.14 8.09 28.09
N VAL A 132 0.56 8.10 26.95
CA VAL A 132 1.99 7.86 26.85
C VAL A 132 2.64 9.05 26.18
N LYS A 133 3.90 9.34 26.52
CA LYS A 133 4.70 10.38 25.88
C LYS A 133 5.77 9.73 25.04
N VAL A 134 5.92 10.15 23.79
CA VAL A 134 6.96 9.65 22.90
C VAL A 134 8.31 10.23 23.33
N GLU A 135 9.26 9.35 23.60
CA GLU A 135 10.63 9.70 23.99
C GLU A 135 11.55 9.81 22.77
N LEU A 136 11.32 8.97 21.76
CA LEU A 136 12.10 8.91 20.53
C LEU A 136 11.20 8.49 19.36
N ASP A 137 11.43 9.10 18.20
CA ASP A 137 10.77 8.79 16.95
C ASP A 137 11.82 8.55 15.86
N LEU A 138 11.93 7.29 15.47
CA LEU A 138 12.94 6.85 14.54
C LEU A 138 12.31 6.48 13.19
N ARG A 139 12.69 7.21 12.15
CA ARG A 139 12.40 6.82 10.77
C ARG A 139 13.53 5.93 10.26
N THR A 140 13.18 4.70 9.94
CA THR A 140 14.06 3.72 9.30
C THR A 140 13.46 3.32 7.96
N SER A 141 14.20 2.53 7.19
CA SER A 141 13.68 1.90 5.98
C SER A 141 12.72 0.74 6.26
N ALA A 142 12.74 0.14 7.46
CA ALA A 142 11.68 -0.81 7.88
C ALA A 142 10.34 -0.11 8.12
N GLY A 143 10.36 1.20 8.36
CA GLY A 143 9.20 1.96 8.77
C GLY A 143 9.56 2.96 9.86
N ARG A 144 8.53 3.50 10.49
CA ARG A 144 8.65 4.48 11.56
C ARG A 144 8.38 3.82 12.90
N PHE A 145 9.30 3.99 13.85
CA PHE A 145 9.20 3.41 15.17
C PHE A 145 9.20 4.49 16.24
N ILE A 146 8.22 4.45 17.13
CA ILE A 146 8.18 5.32 18.31
C ILE A 146 8.56 4.53 19.55
N TYR A 147 9.25 5.18 20.48
CA TYR A 147 9.62 4.62 21.78
C TYR A 147 9.00 5.45 22.88
N PHE A 148 8.42 4.78 23.88
CA PHE A 148 7.73 5.46 24.96
C PHE A 148 7.69 4.60 26.23
N TYR A 149 7.60 5.27 27.36
CA TYR A 149 7.31 4.63 28.64
C TYR A 149 5.81 4.54 28.86
N SER A 150 5.35 3.41 29.38
CA SER A 150 3.97 3.25 29.83
C SER A 150 3.91 3.05 31.34
N ARG A 151 2.95 3.69 31.99
CA ARG A 151 2.63 3.41 33.41
C ARG A 151 1.97 2.05 33.60
N ARG A 152 1.53 1.43 32.50
CA ARG A 152 0.89 0.12 32.48
C ARG A 152 1.72 -0.84 31.65
N ARG A 153 1.58 -2.12 31.99
CA ARG A 153 2.16 -3.17 31.15
C ARG A 153 1.31 -3.30 29.90
N LEU A 154 1.90 -2.96 28.76
CA LEU A 154 1.33 -3.22 27.44
C LEU A 154 1.77 -4.60 26.94
N LYS A 155 0.97 -5.14 26.02
CA LYS A 155 1.23 -6.36 25.27
C LYS A 155 1.63 -6.01 23.83
N LEU A 156 2.29 -6.96 23.17
CA LEU A 156 2.47 -6.86 21.73
C LEU A 156 1.10 -6.88 21.05
N GLY A 157 0.91 -6.03 20.05
CA GLY A 157 -0.39 -5.84 19.40
C GLY A 157 -1.28 -4.76 20.03
N ASP A 158 -0.96 -4.24 21.22
CA ASP A 158 -1.67 -3.07 21.77
C ASP A 158 -1.49 -1.87 20.84
N THR A 159 -2.50 -1.00 20.76
CA THR A 159 -2.52 0.10 19.79
C THR A 159 -2.18 1.43 20.43
N ILE A 160 -1.52 2.29 19.67
CA ILE A 160 -1.16 3.66 20.03
C ILE A 160 -1.86 4.59 19.04
N LEU A 161 -2.60 5.55 19.55
CA LEU A 161 -3.47 6.43 18.76
C LEU A 161 -3.11 7.89 19.02
N HIS A 162 -3.60 8.77 18.15
CA HIS A 162 -3.62 10.20 18.44
C HIS A 162 -4.33 10.46 19.79
N TYR A 163 -3.68 11.27 20.65
CA TYR A 163 -4.22 11.57 21.97
C TYR A 163 -5.35 12.59 21.94
N LYS A 164 -6.28 12.39 22.87
CA LYS A 164 -7.65 12.89 22.90
C LYS A 164 -7.75 14.26 23.57
N SER A 165 -8.43 15.18 22.90
CA SER A 165 -9.52 15.94 23.51
C SER A 165 -10.81 15.39 22.88
N GLY A 166 -11.74 14.83 23.66
CA GLY A 166 -12.84 14.01 23.08
C GLY A 166 -13.72 14.78 22.08
N ALA A 167 -14.53 14.05 21.29
CA ALA A 167 -15.52 14.62 20.37
C ALA A 167 -16.13 15.92 20.91
N LYS A 168 -15.77 17.04 20.31
CA LYS A 168 -16.31 18.34 20.70
C LYS A 168 -17.18 18.84 19.57
N ARG A 169 -18.47 19.04 19.87
CA ARG A 169 -19.32 19.90 19.04
C ARG A 169 -18.89 21.34 19.29
N LYS A 170 -18.13 21.94 18.37
CA LYS A 170 -17.81 23.37 18.46
C LYS A 170 -18.96 24.17 17.83
N ARG A 171 -19.61 25.02 18.63
CA ARG A 171 -20.73 25.89 18.21
C ARG A 171 -21.89 25.12 17.55
N GLU A 172 -22.15 23.89 17.98
CA GLU A 172 -23.20 22.99 17.46
C GLU A 172 -23.15 22.66 15.96
N LYS A 173 -22.12 23.12 15.23
CA LYS A 173 -22.02 23.01 13.77
C LYS A 173 -20.80 22.24 13.28
N ILE A 174 -19.78 22.08 14.12
CA ILE A 174 -18.53 21.43 13.76
C ILE A 174 -18.30 20.26 14.70
N LEU A 175 -18.03 19.09 14.14
CA LEU A 175 -17.52 17.94 14.85
C LEU A 175 -15.99 17.99 14.80
N VAL A 176 -15.34 17.87 15.95
CA VAL A 176 -13.87 17.83 16.10
C VAL A 176 -13.52 16.52 16.79
N ASP A 177 -12.67 15.70 16.17
CA ASP A 177 -12.23 14.41 16.73
C ASP A 177 -10.93 13.92 16.06
N TRP A 178 -10.36 12.82 16.54
CA TRP A 178 -9.06 12.31 16.09
C TRP A 178 -9.12 11.41 14.84
N ALA A 179 -10.27 10.82 14.54
CA ALA A 179 -10.48 9.93 13.40
C ALA A 179 -11.81 10.27 12.75
N LEU A 180 -11.87 11.40 12.08
CA LEU A 180 -12.98 11.68 11.16
C LEU A 180 -12.74 10.95 9.85
N ASP A 181 -11.50 10.86 9.41
CA ASP A 181 -11.08 10.05 8.26
C ASP A 181 -10.98 8.55 8.60
N ASP A 182 -11.74 7.65 7.98
CA ASP A 182 -13.03 7.86 7.29
C ASP A 182 -14.19 7.30 8.13
N LEU A 183 -14.10 7.43 9.46
CA LEU A 183 -15.21 7.06 10.35
C LEU A 183 -16.48 7.87 10.06
N ILE A 184 -16.37 9.06 9.46
CA ILE A 184 -17.54 9.82 9.02
C ILE A 184 -18.30 9.10 7.89
N GLY A 185 -17.58 8.52 6.93
CA GLY A 185 -18.13 7.71 5.85
C GLY A 185 -18.71 6.41 6.38
N CYS A 186 -17.95 5.69 7.22
CA CYS A 186 -18.44 4.47 7.87
C CYS A 186 -19.77 4.68 8.62
N ALA A 187 -19.86 5.75 9.42
CA ALA A 187 -21.08 6.08 10.15
C ALA A 187 -22.24 6.43 9.21
N ALA A 188 -21.97 7.09 8.08
CA ALA A 188 -22.98 7.48 7.10
C ALA A 188 -23.56 6.28 6.37
N ILE A 189 -22.72 5.28 6.04
CA ILE A 189 -23.16 4.02 5.42
C ILE A 189 -24.07 3.25 6.37
N ILE A 190 -23.65 3.06 7.64
CA ILE A 190 -24.49 2.37 8.65
C ILE A 190 -25.80 3.12 8.84
N TYR A 191 -25.74 4.46 8.94
CA TYR A 191 -26.93 5.29 9.04
C TYR A 191 -27.88 5.07 7.87
N ALA A 192 -27.38 5.19 6.63
CA ALA A 192 -28.21 5.02 5.43
C ALA A 192 -28.85 3.63 5.35
N LEU A 193 -28.09 2.56 5.60
CA LEU A 193 -28.59 1.18 5.61
C LEU A 193 -29.59 0.92 6.75
N SER A 194 -29.47 1.62 7.88
CA SER A 194 -30.43 1.51 8.99
C SER A 194 -31.78 2.22 8.75
N GLU A 195 -31.86 3.04 7.70
CA GLU A 195 -33.05 3.82 7.32
C GLU A 195 -33.73 3.26 6.07
N THR A 196 -33.22 2.16 5.50
CA THR A 196 -33.77 1.53 4.29
C THR A 196 -33.88 0.01 4.45
N SER A 197 -34.70 -0.61 3.59
CA SER A 197 -34.76 -2.06 3.40
C SER A 197 -34.21 -2.47 2.02
N ASP A 198 -33.37 -1.63 1.42
CA ASP A 198 -32.83 -1.88 0.08
C ASP A 198 -31.94 -3.14 0.06
N ALA A 199 -32.41 -4.18 -0.62
CA ALA A 199 -31.66 -5.42 -0.81
C ALA A 199 -30.63 -5.32 -1.95
N GLY A 200 -30.70 -4.28 -2.79
CA GLY A 200 -29.77 -4.04 -3.90
C GLY A 200 -28.41 -3.48 -3.49
N THR A 201 -28.28 -3.05 -2.23
CA THR A 201 -27.08 -2.37 -1.70
C THR A 201 -26.49 -3.11 -0.52
N ILE A 202 -25.16 -3.20 -0.50
CA ILE A 202 -24.40 -3.59 0.70
C ILE A 202 -23.49 -2.44 1.13
N GLY A 203 -23.09 -2.47 2.40
CA GLY A 203 -22.02 -1.62 2.91
C GLY A 203 -20.73 -2.44 3.05
N LEU A 204 -19.59 -1.82 2.81
CA LEU A 204 -18.28 -2.41 3.01
C LEU A 204 -17.41 -1.44 3.81
N LEU A 205 -17.11 -1.78 5.06
CA LEU A 205 -16.15 -1.03 5.87
C LEU A 205 -14.81 -1.75 5.79
N THR A 206 -13.90 -1.20 4.99
CA THR A 206 -12.61 -1.80 4.69
C THR A 206 -11.62 -1.59 5.81
N LEU A 207 -10.63 -2.47 5.92
CA LEU A 207 -9.44 -2.26 6.75
C LEU A 207 -8.21 -2.02 5.86
N GLY A 208 -7.30 -1.20 6.36
CA GLY A 208 -5.96 -1.06 5.79
C GLY A 208 -5.83 -0.15 4.60
N GLU A 209 -6.75 0.79 4.43
CA GLU A 209 -6.64 1.80 3.38
C GLU A 209 -5.32 2.56 3.51
N GLU A 210 -5.04 2.99 4.74
CA GLU A 210 -3.90 3.84 5.13
C GLU A 210 -2.52 3.18 4.90
N VAL A 211 -2.51 1.87 4.65
CA VAL A 211 -1.31 1.08 4.36
C VAL A 211 -1.40 0.36 3.01
N GLY A 212 -2.31 0.78 2.13
CA GLY A 212 -2.35 0.36 0.72
C GLY A 212 -3.66 -0.29 0.24
N GLY A 213 -4.74 -0.26 1.02
CA GLY A 213 -6.06 -0.80 0.61
C GLY A 213 -6.15 -2.32 0.59
N TYR A 214 -5.53 -3.01 1.56
CA TYR A 214 -5.51 -4.48 1.57
C TYR A 214 -6.91 -5.08 1.76
N GLY A 215 -7.76 -4.44 2.58
CA GLY A 215 -9.10 -4.92 2.87
C GLY A 215 -9.97 -4.96 1.62
N LEU A 216 -10.01 -3.85 0.87
CA LEU A 216 -10.77 -3.77 -0.37
C LEU A 216 -10.34 -4.82 -1.39
N GLU A 217 -9.03 -5.02 -1.55
CA GLU A 217 -8.52 -6.01 -2.50
C GLU A 217 -8.93 -7.43 -2.09
N GLY A 218 -8.84 -7.78 -0.80
CA GLY A 218 -9.29 -9.07 -0.28
C GLY A 218 -10.76 -9.33 -0.63
N PHE A 219 -11.61 -8.32 -0.42
CA PHE A 219 -13.02 -8.36 -0.80
C PHE A 219 -13.21 -8.54 -2.32
N TYR A 220 -12.50 -7.74 -3.12
CA TYR A 220 -12.55 -7.79 -4.59
C TYR A 220 -12.20 -9.18 -5.13
N LYS A 221 -11.04 -9.73 -4.74
CA LYS A 221 -10.57 -11.02 -5.25
C LYS A 221 -11.54 -12.15 -4.91
N ARG A 222 -12.08 -12.13 -3.70
CA ARG A 222 -12.93 -13.20 -3.19
C ARG A 222 -14.32 -13.17 -3.80
N TYR A 223 -14.97 -12.01 -3.79
CA TYR A 223 -16.40 -11.92 -4.09
C TYR A 223 -16.70 -11.32 -5.47
N ILE A 224 -15.83 -10.47 -6.00
CA ILE A 224 -16.15 -9.62 -7.17
C ILE A 224 -15.44 -10.05 -8.44
N TYR A 225 -14.18 -10.47 -8.33
CA TYR A 225 -13.28 -10.70 -9.47
C TYR A 225 -13.85 -11.65 -10.52
N GLN A 226 -14.57 -12.70 -10.10
CA GLN A 226 -15.11 -13.72 -11.00
C GLN A 226 -16.51 -13.37 -11.54
N LEU A 227 -17.15 -12.33 -11.03
CA LEU A 227 -18.50 -11.97 -11.46
C LEU A 227 -18.51 -11.51 -12.91
N LYS A 228 -19.50 -11.99 -13.66
CA LYS A 228 -19.79 -11.53 -15.03
C LYS A 228 -20.40 -10.12 -15.04
N ARG A 229 -21.14 -9.79 -13.97
CA ARG A 229 -21.85 -8.51 -13.78
C ARG A 229 -21.56 -8.02 -12.36
N PRO A 230 -20.37 -7.46 -12.09
CA PRO A 230 -20.04 -6.95 -10.78
C PRO A 230 -20.92 -5.73 -10.42
N PRO A 231 -21.20 -5.48 -9.12
CA PRO A 231 -21.84 -4.25 -8.69
C PRO A 231 -20.93 -3.03 -8.96
N TYR A 232 -21.53 -1.84 -8.99
CA TYR A 232 -20.75 -0.60 -8.97
C TYR A 232 -20.48 -0.15 -7.53
N PHE A 233 -19.42 0.64 -7.36
CA PHE A 233 -18.97 1.09 -6.05
C PHE A 233 -19.14 2.60 -5.90
N ILE A 234 -19.59 3.00 -4.72
CA ILE A 234 -19.54 4.39 -4.26
C ILE A 234 -18.67 4.38 -3.02
N ASN A 235 -17.41 4.77 -3.20
CA ASN A 235 -16.49 5.03 -2.10
C ASN A 235 -16.91 6.35 -1.44
N ILE A 236 -16.86 6.40 -0.11
CA ILE A 236 -16.91 7.61 0.68
C ILE A 236 -15.48 7.81 1.19
N ASP A 237 -15.02 9.05 1.17
CA ASP A 237 -13.67 9.39 1.60
C ASP A 237 -13.59 10.86 2.01
N ALA A 238 -12.69 11.19 2.94
CA ALA A 238 -12.45 12.55 3.37
C ALA A 238 -11.49 13.29 2.43
N THR A 239 -11.53 14.62 2.43
CA THR A 239 -10.59 15.44 1.66
C THR A 239 -10.17 16.66 2.47
N GLU A 240 -8.89 16.99 2.45
CA GLU A 240 -8.36 18.16 3.15
C GLU A 240 -8.93 19.47 2.58
N GLU A 241 -9.34 20.37 3.47
CA GLU A 241 -9.76 21.73 3.12
C GLU A 241 -8.61 22.47 2.42
N GLY A 242 -8.94 23.12 1.30
CA GLY A 242 -7.97 23.82 0.45
C GLY A 242 -7.28 22.94 -0.60
N GLU A 243 -7.55 21.63 -0.62
CA GLU A 243 -7.16 20.78 -1.75
C GLU A 243 -8.14 20.98 -2.92
N GLY A 244 -7.79 21.81 -3.89
CA GLY A 244 -8.72 22.21 -4.95
C GLY A 244 -9.79 23.19 -4.42
N ASP A 245 -11.06 22.94 -4.75
CA ASP A 245 -12.19 23.79 -4.33
C ASP A 245 -12.86 23.33 -3.02
N PHE A 246 -12.24 22.38 -2.30
CA PHE A 246 -12.79 21.82 -1.08
C PHE A 246 -12.76 22.81 0.08
N VAL A 247 -13.96 23.19 0.54
CA VAL A 247 -14.15 24.07 1.70
C VAL A 247 -15.17 23.45 2.64
N CYS A 248 -14.87 23.38 3.94
CA CYS A 248 -15.84 22.91 4.92
C CYS A 248 -17.10 23.80 4.91
N GLY A 249 -18.27 23.18 4.86
CA GLY A 249 -19.59 23.79 4.69
C GLY A 249 -20.11 23.78 3.25
N SER A 250 -19.25 23.45 2.27
CA SER A 250 -19.64 23.42 0.85
C SER A 250 -20.53 22.23 0.48
N GLY A 251 -20.59 21.19 1.32
CA GLY A 251 -21.31 19.96 1.09
C GLY A 251 -20.42 18.82 0.60
N VAL A 252 -21.06 17.80 0.03
CA VAL A 252 -20.39 16.62 -0.51
C VAL A 252 -20.15 16.79 -2.00
N TRP A 253 -18.99 16.36 -2.44
CA TRP A 253 -18.57 16.45 -3.83
C TRP A 253 -18.42 15.04 -4.41
N LEU A 254 -18.67 14.90 -5.70
CA LEU A 254 -18.44 13.66 -6.44
C LEU A 254 -17.10 13.80 -7.16
N ARG A 255 -16.11 13.03 -6.75
CA ARG A 255 -14.84 12.92 -7.46
C ARG A 255 -15.06 12.12 -8.73
N TYR A 256 -14.54 12.59 -9.87
CA TYR A 256 -14.57 11.84 -11.14
C TYR A 256 -13.17 11.38 -11.59
N GLU A 257 -12.12 11.88 -10.95
CA GLU A 257 -10.75 11.39 -11.09
C GLU A 257 -9.95 11.70 -9.81
N ASP A 258 -9.02 10.80 -9.47
CA ASP A 258 -7.98 11.02 -8.47
C ASP A 258 -6.57 10.88 -9.09
N ARG A 259 -5.50 10.93 -8.28
CA ARG A 259 -4.11 10.68 -8.75
C ARG A 259 -3.96 9.31 -9.42
N ASP A 260 -4.79 8.36 -8.99
CA ASP A 260 -4.61 6.94 -9.22
C ASP A 260 -5.40 6.45 -10.45
N ALA A 261 -6.57 7.03 -10.75
CA ALA A 261 -7.34 6.77 -11.96
C ALA A 261 -8.42 7.83 -12.27
N LYS A 262 -8.85 7.85 -13.53
CA LYS A 262 -10.15 8.40 -13.92
C LYS A 262 -11.26 7.37 -13.66
N TYR A 263 -12.40 7.83 -13.18
CA TYR A 263 -13.53 6.99 -12.84
C TYR A 263 -14.44 6.73 -14.05
N ASP A 264 -15.46 5.90 -13.85
CA ASP A 264 -16.45 5.59 -14.89
C ASP A 264 -17.35 6.81 -15.15
N GLU A 265 -17.09 7.52 -16.25
CA GLU A 265 -17.83 8.72 -16.65
C GLU A 265 -19.34 8.49 -16.72
N SER A 266 -19.76 7.30 -17.17
CA SER A 266 -21.18 7.03 -17.33
C SER A 266 -21.85 6.84 -15.96
N LEU A 267 -21.17 6.25 -14.98
CA LEU A 267 -21.63 6.20 -13.59
C LEU A 267 -21.67 7.60 -12.95
N VAL A 268 -20.66 8.45 -13.20
CA VAL A 268 -20.62 9.85 -12.74
C VAL A 268 -21.87 10.59 -13.19
N GLU A 269 -22.19 10.55 -14.49
CA GLU A 269 -23.35 11.25 -15.05
C GLU A 269 -24.69 10.74 -14.49
N VAL A 270 -24.82 9.42 -14.28
CA VAL A 270 -26.01 8.85 -13.62
C VAL A 270 -26.20 9.40 -12.22
N LEU A 271 -25.14 9.44 -11.42
CA LEU A 271 -25.22 9.93 -10.04
C LEU A 271 -25.52 11.43 -9.98
N LEU A 272 -24.91 12.24 -10.85
CA LEU A 272 -25.21 13.67 -10.98
C LEU A 272 -26.66 13.92 -11.41
N SER A 273 -27.20 13.10 -12.30
CA SER A 273 -28.60 13.23 -12.75
C SER A 273 -29.60 12.91 -11.64
N ARG A 274 -29.29 11.93 -10.78
CA ARG A 274 -30.12 11.53 -9.63
C ARG A 274 -30.00 12.49 -8.47
N HIS A 275 -28.83 13.06 -8.25
CA HIS A 275 -28.58 14.00 -7.17
C HIS A 275 -28.06 15.34 -7.72
N LYS A 276 -28.99 16.19 -8.16
CA LYS A 276 -28.71 17.54 -8.73
C LYS A 276 -27.92 18.48 -7.81
N GLY A 277 -27.73 18.12 -6.54
CA GLY A 277 -26.92 18.87 -5.56
C GLY A 277 -25.44 18.51 -5.53
N LEU A 278 -25.02 17.41 -6.18
CA LEU A 278 -23.62 16.96 -6.19
C LEU A 278 -22.84 17.82 -7.18
N ARG A 279 -21.69 18.32 -6.73
CA ARG A 279 -20.71 18.99 -7.60
C ARG A 279 -19.64 17.99 -7.98
N ARG A 280 -19.20 18.04 -9.24
CA ARG A 280 -18.07 17.21 -9.71
C ARG A 280 -16.74 17.88 -9.38
N VAL A 281 -15.71 17.08 -9.07
CA VAL A 281 -14.35 17.56 -8.85
C VAL A 281 -13.30 16.55 -9.31
N SER A 282 -12.16 17.07 -9.75
CA SER A 282 -10.94 16.31 -10.02
C SER A 282 -9.94 16.60 -8.92
N LEU A 283 -9.36 15.56 -8.34
CA LEU A 283 -8.26 15.69 -7.38
C LEU A 283 -7.01 15.04 -7.96
N THR A 284 -6.02 15.83 -8.34
CA THR A 284 -4.77 15.27 -8.90
C THR A 284 -3.78 14.81 -7.82
N ARG A 285 -4.17 14.91 -6.54
CA ARG A 285 -3.37 14.57 -5.36
C ARG A 285 -4.21 13.66 -4.45
N GLY A 286 -3.52 12.74 -3.77
CA GLY A 286 -4.17 11.64 -3.04
C GLY A 286 -4.71 10.54 -3.95
N GLY A 287 -4.67 9.30 -3.48
CA GLY A 287 -5.39 8.17 -4.09
C GLY A 287 -6.55 7.78 -3.20
N THR A 288 -7.52 7.07 -3.76
CA THR A 288 -8.66 6.52 -3.01
C THR A 288 -8.86 5.04 -3.36
N GLU A 289 -9.69 4.36 -2.57
CA GLU A 289 -10.14 3.02 -2.90
C GLU A 289 -10.99 2.96 -4.19
N ALA A 290 -11.68 4.04 -4.58
CA ALA A 290 -12.33 4.15 -5.89
C ALA A 290 -11.32 4.15 -7.05
N GLY A 291 -10.16 4.81 -6.88
CA GLY A 291 -9.08 4.77 -7.87
C GLY A 291 -8.55 3.36 -8.07
N SER A 292 -8.36 2.61 -6.98
CA SER A 292 -7.94 1.20 -7.01
C SER A 292 -8.95 0.28 -7.68
N LEU A 293 -10.25 0.45 -7.43
CA LEU A 293 -11.32 -0.28 -8.11
C LEU A 293 -11.38 0.06 -9.61
N SER A 294 -11.27 1.35 -9.95
CA SER A 294 -11.31 1.84 -11.33
C SER A 294 -10.14 1.29 -12.17
N ARG A 295 -8.91 1.25 -11.60
CA ARG A 295 -7.76 0.58 -12.22
C ARG A 295 -7.98 -0.91 -12.46
N SER A 296 -8.78 -1.54 -11.61
CA SER A 296 -9.16 -2.95 -11.73
C SER A 296 -10.34 -3.17 -12.71
N GLY A 297 -10.77 -2.11 -13.40
CA GLY A 297 -11.82 -2.16 -14.43
C GLY A 297 -13.24 -2.23 -13.87
N LEU A 298 -13.44 -1.92 -12.58
CA LEU A 298 -14.77 -1.81 -11.98
C LEU A 298 -15.32 -0.39 -12.14
N ALA A 299 -16.65 -0.28 -12.23
CA ALA A 299 -17.33 1.00 -12.16
C ALA A 299 -17.32 1.48 -10.70
N ALA A 300 -16.53 2.50 -10.42
CA ALA A 300 -16.42 3.09 -9.09
C ALA A 300 -16.38 4.61 -9.19
N VAL A 301 -16.92 5.29 -8.17
CA VAL A 301 -16.76 6.73 -7.94
C VAL A 301 -16.46 6.98 -6.47
N SER A 302 -16.04 8.20 -6.12
CA SER A 302 -15.84 8.62 -4.72
C SER A 302 -16.69 9.84 -4.38
N LEU A 303 -17.37 9.80 -3.24
CA LEU A 303 -18.02 10.93 -2.59
C LEU A 303 -17.09 11.50 -1.53
N ALA A 304 -16.75 12.76 -1.69
CA ALA A 304 -15.76 13.46 -0.90
C ALA A 304 -16.41 14.36 0.14
N VAL A 305 -16.01 14.22 1.41
CA VAL A 305 -16.40 15.13 2.48
C VAL A 305 -15.22 16.04 2.83
N PRO A 306 -15.37 17.37 2.73
CA PRO A 306 -14.31 18.28 3.17
C PRO A 306 -14.10 18.18 4.68
N ILE A 307 -12.86 17.98 5.11
CA ILE A 307 -12.43 18.03 6.52
C ILE A 307 -11.22 18.96 6.66
N ARG A 308 -10.93 19.40 7.89
CA ARG A 308 -9.68 20.10 8.21
C ARG A 308 -8.76 19.21 9.00
N ASN A 309 -7.47 19.41 8.80
CA ASN A 309 -6.40 18.73 9.53
C ASN A 309 -6.44 17.20 9.34
N LEU A 310 -6.74 16.74 8.13
CA LEU A 310 -6.62 15.35 7.69
C LEU A 310 -5.31 14.72 8.19
N HIS A 311 -5.43 13.51 8.74
CA HIS A 311 -4.39 12.77 9.46
C HIS A 311 -3.84 13.60 10.64
N ASN A 312 -4.75 14.20 11.40
CA ASN A 312 -4.46 15.05 12.57
C ASN A 312 -3.47 16.20 12.32
N GLY A 313 -3.56 16.84 11.15
CA GLY A 313 -2.74 18.00 10.79
C GLY A 313 -1.35 17.63 10.28
N SER A 314 -1.09 16.35 10.07
CA SER A 314 0.19 15.82 9.61
C SER A 314 0.73 16.57 8.38
N ARG A 315 -0.14 16.85 7.39
CA ARG A 315 0.21 17.57 6.16
C ARG A 315 0.63 19.03 6.38
N HIS A 316 0.12 19.66 7.44
CA HIS A 316 0.36 21.07 7.79
C HIS A 316 1.42 21.24 8.87
N TYR A 317 2.14 20.16 9.18
CA TYR A 317 3.11 20.12 10.27
C TYR A 317 2.56 20.51 11.65
N CYS A 318 1.25 20.34 11.85
CA CYS A 318 0.58 20.55 13.13
C CYS A 318 0.06 19.22 13.69
N TRP A 319 -0.03 19.11 15.01
CA TRP A 319 -0.61 17.94 15.68
C TRP A 319 -1.88 18.39 16.36
N THR A 320 -3.01 18.15 15.72
CA THR A 320 -4.30 18.67 16.13
C THR A 320 -5.43 17.75 15.67
N ASP A 321 -6.55 17.79 16.38
CA ASP A 321 -7.76 17.07 16.00
C ASP A 321 -8.24 17.49 14.59
N GLU A 322 -8.86 16.54 13.91
CA GLU A 322 -9.56 16.75 12.65
C GLU A 322 -10.87 17.49 12.90
N SER A 323 -11.40 18.20 11.90
CA SER A 323 -12.74 18.78 12.04
C SER A 323 -13.56 18.74 10.76
N VAL A 324 -14.86 18.49 10.90
CA VAL A 324 -15.83 18.45 9.80
C VAL A 324 -17.06 19.30 10.13
N PHE A 325 -17.66 19.91 9.12
CA PHE A 325 -18.93 20.62 9.29
C PHE A 325 -20.09 19.62 9.32
N LEU A 326 -20.91 19.64 10.38
CA LEU A 326 -22.07 18.74 10.53
C LEU A 326 -23.12 18.91 9.42
N GLY A 327 -23.16 20.09 8.79
CA GLY A 327 -23.98 20.33 7.60
C GLY A 327 -23.53 19.52 6.38
N ASP A 328 -22.23 19.24 6.24
CA ASP A 328 -21.69 18.41 5.16
C ASP A 328 -21.96 16.95 5.43
N VAL A 329 -21.77 16.50 6.67
CA VAL A 329 -22.18 15.16 7.14
C VAL A 329 -23.67 14.90 6.91
N SER A 330 -24.52 15.90 7.20
CA SER A 330 -25.96 15.79 6.94
C SER A 330 -26.25 15.66 5.44
N LYS A 331 -25.54 16.42 4.59
CA LYS A 331 -25.65 16.31 3.14
C LYS A 331 -25.16 14.94 2.66
N LEU A 332 -24.07 14.40 3.22
CA LEU A 332 -23.59 13.04 2.91
C LEU A 332 -24.70 12.01 3.16
N CYS A 333 -25.27 12.00 4.36
CA CYS A 333 -26.35 11.07 4.70
C CYS A 333 -27.55 11.24 3.76
N ALA A 334 -27.92 12.48 3.42
CA ALA A 334 -29.01 12.76 2.48
C ALA A 334 -28.69 12.28 1.06
N SER A 335 -27.46 12.47 0.58
CA SER A 335 -27.00 11.97 -0.71
C SER A 335 -27.05 10.44 -0.75
N LEU A 336 -26.51 9.75 0.26
CA LEU A 336 -26.57 8.28 0.33
C LEU A 336 -28.02 7.77 0.33
N LEU A 337 -28.91 8.35 1.14
CA LEU A 337 -30.33 7.98 1.15
C LEU A 337 -31.01 8.21 -0.20
N SER A 338 -30.65 9.28 -0.92
CA SER A 338 -31.23 9.56 -2.25
C SER A 338 -30.73 8.63 -3.36
N LEU A 339 -29.60 7.95 -3.12
CA LEU A 339 -29.04 6.95 -4.02
C LEU A 339 -29.60 5.55 -3.74
N LEU A 340 -30.51 5.43 -2.78
CA LEU A 340 -31.21 4.21 -2.39
C LEU A 340 -32.72 4.31 -2.75
N PRO A 341 -33.35 3.20 -3.18
CA PRO A 341 -32.76 1.89 -3.42
C PRO A 341 -31.84 1.90 -4.65
N ALA A 342 -30.84 1.01 -4.66
CA ALA A 342 -29.94 0.88 -5.78
C ALA A 342 -30.69 0.38 -7.02
N GLU A 343 -30.60 1.15 -8.10
CA GLU A 343 -31.04 0.70 -9.41
C GLU A 343 -29.90 0.01 -10.15
N ARG A 344 -30.27 -0.98 -10.96
CA ARG A 344 -29.33 -1.66 -11.84
C ARG A 344 -28.76 -0.67 -12.84
N TYR A 345 -27.44 -0.61 -12.88
CA TYR A 345 -26.70 0.19 -13.84
C TYR A 345 -26.04 -0.75 -14.85
N GLU A 346 -26.36 -0.60 -16.14
CA GLU A 346 -25.67 -1.36 -17.18
C GLU A 346 -24.28 -0.77 -17.41
N ILE A 347 -23.31 -1.33 -16.68
CA ILE A 347 -21.90 -1.02 -16.90
C ILE A 347 -21.55 -1.50 -18.31
N ALA A 348 -21.02 -0.62 -19.15
CA ALA A 348 -20.36 -1.03 -20.38
C ALA A 348 -19.22 -1.98 -19.99
N THR A 349 -19.45 -3.29 -20.08
CA THR A 349 -18.49 -4.28 -19.61
C THR A 349 -17.18 -4.07 -20.35
N ARG A 350 -16.17 -3.51 -19.69
CA ARG A 350 -14.81 -3.59 -20.20
C ARG A 350 -14.49 -5.07 -20.29
N LYS A 351 -14.23 -5.57 -21.51
CA LYS A 351 -13.82 -6.96 -21.72
C LYS A 351 -12.63 -7.23 -20.80
N LYS A 352 -12.77 -8.19 -19.87
CA LYS A 352 -11.64 -8.74 -19.13
C LYS A 352 -10.70 -9.39 -20.14
N THR A 353 -9.71 -8.65 -20.61
CA THR A 353 -8.69 -9.23 -21.48
C THR A 353 -7.67 -9.90 -20.60
N HIS A 354 -7.73 -11.24 -20.51
CA HIS A 354 -6.66 -12.10 -19.99
C HIS A 354 -5.39 -12.09 -20.89
N LEU A 355 -5.17 -11.01 -21.63
CA LEU A 355 -4.07 -10.92 -22.59
C LEU A 355 -2.76 -10.65 -21.86
N MET A 356 -1.68 -11.21 -22.39
CA MET A 356 -0.33 -10.78 -22.02
C MET A 356 -0.24 -9.25 -22.12
N PRO A 357 0.53 -8.60 -21.23
CA PRO A 357 0.69 -7.16 -21.27
C PRO A 357 1.22 -6.74 -22.65
N VAL A 358 0.80 -5.57 -23.12
CA VAL A 358 1.45 -4.94 -24.26
C VAL A 358 2.86 -4.54 -23.81
N ILE A 359 3.89 -5.19 -24.35
CA ILE A 359 5.28 -4.89 -24.02
C ILE A 359 5.73 -3.68 -24.85
N LYS A 360 6.07 -2.59 -24.18
CA LYS A 360 6.58 -1.35 -24.78
C LYS A 360 8.02 -1.12 -24.35
N CYS A 361 8.95 -1.35 -25.27
CA CYS A 361 10.36 -1.05 -25.05
C CYS A 361 10.70 0.36 -25.55
N THR A 362 11.31 1.18 -24.70
CA THR A 362 11.88 2.48 -25.07
C THR A 362 13.39 2.40 -24.94
N ASP A 363 14.09 2.39 -26.06
CA ASP A 363 15.54 2.24 -26.09
C ASP A 363 16.24 3.60 -26.12
N TYR A 364 16.55 4.14 -24.93
CA TYR A 364 17.32 5.38 -24.85
C TYR A 364 18.80 5.14 -25.12
N ALA A 365 19.32 3.93 -24.83
CA ALA A 365 20.71 3.58 -25.06
C ALA A 365 21.08 3.70 -26.55
N ALA A 366 20.31 3.07 -27.44
CA ALA A 366 20.55 3.15 -28.89
C ALA A 366 20.46 4.58 -29.42
N GLN A 367 19.52 5.39 -28.89
CA GLN A 367 19.38 6.80 -29.27
C GLN A 367 20.59 7.63 -28.85
N ILE A 368 21.13 7.39 -27.64
CA ILE A 368 22.32 8.08 -27.13
C ILE A 368 23.56 7.64 -27.92
N VAL A 369 23.78 6.34 -28.13
CA VAL A 369 24.91 5.81 -28.92
C VAL A 369 24.93 6.44 -30.32
N LYS A 370 23.78 6.49 -31.00
CA LYS A 370 23.66 7.12 -32.31
C LYS A 370 24.02 8.60 -32.30
N LYS A 371 23.74 9.33 -31.22
CA LYS A 371 24.12 10.74 -31.07
C LYS A 371 25.62 10.88 -30.80
N VAL A 372 26.19 10.06 -29.90
CA VAL A 372 27.62 10.05 -29.58
C VAL A 372 28.48 9.76 -30.82
N LEU A 373 28.10 8.74 -31.61
CA LEU A 373 28.80 8.38 -32.85
C LEU A 373 28.67 9.42 -33.97
N ARG A 374 27.65 10.30 -33.91
CA ARG A 374 27.47 11.40 -34.86
C ARG A 374 28.19 12.68 -34.46
N SER A 375 28.55 12.80 -33.20
CA SER A 375 29.27 13.98 -32.70
C SER A 375 30.66 14.02 -33.34
N LYS A 376 31.05 15.17 -33.89
CA LYS A 376 32.33 15.33 -34.59
C LYS A 376 33.50 15.41 -33.62
N ASP A 377 33.30 16.11 -32.51
CA ASP A 377 34.28 16.37 -31.45
C ASP A 377 33.56 16.45 -30.09
N TYR A 378 34.34 16.68 -29.03
CA TYR A 378 33.82 16.79 -27.66
C TYR A 378 32.83 17.95 -27.48
N CYS A 379 33.04 19.09 -28.15
CA CYS A 379 32.12 20.23 -28.07
C CYS A 379 30.76 19.88 -28.67
N ASP A 380 30.74 19.22 -29.83
CA ASP A 380 29.54 18.71 -30.48
C ASP A 380 28.84 17.63 -29.63
N PHE A 381 29.62 16.78 -28.95
CA PHE A 381 29.08 15.84 -27.97
C PHE A 381 28.37 16.55 -26.81
N LEU A 382 28.97 17.58 -26.22
CA LEU A 382 28.37 18.33 -25.11
C LEU A 382 27.04 18.98 -25.52
N LEU A 383 27.00 19.61 -26.69
CA LEU A 383 25.82 20.34 -27.16
C LEU A 383 24.67 19.43 -27.62
N ASN A 384 24.96 18.21 -28.09
CA ASN A 384 23.95 17.35 -28.71
C ASN A 384 23.70 16.04 -27.96
N ALA A 385 24.74 15.24 -27.75
CA ALA A 385 24.61 13.90 -27.18
C ALA A 385 24.46 13.96 -25.65
N SER A 386 25.33 14.72 -24.97
CA SER A 386 25.31 14.90 -23.51
C SER A 386 24.05 15.60 -23.03
N ASP A 387 23.64 16.70 -23.69
CA ASP A 387 22.39 17.40 -23.37
C ASP A 387 21.15 16.47 -23.48
N TYR A 388 21.04 15.70 -24.57
CA TYR A 388 19.97 14.72 -24.70
C TYR A 388 20.03 13.61 -23.64
N TRP A 389 21.22 13.05 -23.38
CA TRP A 389 21.43 12.02 -22.36
C TRP A 389 20.99 12.53 -20.99
N ASN A 390 21.42 13.73 -20.61
CA ASN A 390 21.09 14.32 -19.31
C ASN A 390 19.62 14.67 -19.19
N ARG A 391 18.95 15.13 -20.26
CA ARG A 391 17.49 15.29 -20.25
C ARG A 391 16.74 13.99 -20.03
N VAL A 392 17.20 12.89 -20.63
CA VAL A 392 16.63 11.55 -20.41
C VAL A 392 16.83 11.15 -18.95
N ASN A 393 18.04 11.29 -18.40
CA ASN A 393 18.31 10.95 -17.00
C ASN A 393 17.46 11.81 -16.03
N LEU A 394 17.41 13.12 -16.24
CA LEU A 394 16.61 14.05 -15.43
C LEU A 394 15.11 13.71 -15.46
N LYS A 395 14.57 13.31 -16.62
CA LYS A 395 13.17 12.87 -16.75
C LYS A 395 12.82 11.74 -15.77
N TYR A 396 13.79 10.91 -15.42
CA TYR A 396 13.63 9.77 -14.52
C TYR A 396 14.35 9.95 -13.17
N ASN A 397 14.70 11.19 -12.78
CA ASN A 397 15.42 11.50 -11.54
C ASN A 397 16.78 10.77 -11.40
N LEU A 398 17.46 10.50 -12.50
CA LEU A 398 18.80 9.90 -12.50
C LEU A 398 19.88 10.99 -12.52
N PRO A 399 21.04 10.73 -11.89
CA PRO A 399 22.17 11.64 -11.96
C PRO A 399 22.57 11.92 -13.42
N PRO A 400 22.93 13.16 -13.76
CA PRO A 400 23.52 13.46 -15.06
C PRO A 400 24.83 12.68 -15.27
N VAL A 401 25.13 12.34 -16.52
CA VAL A 401 26.39 11.73 -16.93
C VAL A 401 27.36 12.81 -17.37
N TYR A 402 28.53 12.82 -16.75
CA TYR A 402 29.64 13.69 -17.11
C TYR A 402 30.79 12.82 -17.62
N LEU A 403 31.24 13.10 -18.84
CA LEU A 403 32.48 12.57 -19.40
C LEU A 403 33.40 13.76 -19.64
N SER A 404 34.64 13.69 -19.16
CA SER A 404 35.71 14.60 -19.60
C SER A 404 36.02 14.40 -21.08
N SER A 405 36.78 15.32 -21.67
CA SER A 405 37.17 15.21 -23.09
C SER A 405 37.90 13.91 -23.39
N SER A 406 38.83 13.48 -22.53
CA SER A 406 39.55 12.21 -22.70
C SER A 406 38.62 11.01 -22.56
N GLU A 407 37.75 10.99 -21.54
CA GLU A 407 36.79 9.89 -21.35
C GLU A 407 35.78 9.79 -22.50
N TYR A 408 35.41 10.91 -23.11
CA TYR A 408 34.56 10.93 -24.29
C TYR A 408 35.24 10.26 -25.49
N GLU A 409 36.48 10.63 -25.81
CA GLU A 409 37.21 10.03 -26.93
C GLU A 409 37.38 8.52 -26.73
N ASP A 410 37.77 8.10 -25.53
CA ASP A 410 37.89 6.67 -25.17
C ASP A 410 36.53 5.95 -25.26
N PHE A 411 35.46 6.62 -24.85
CA PHE A 411 34.11 6.06 -24.92
C PHE A 411 33.62 5.93 -26.37
N LYS A 412 33.83 6.95 -27.19
CA LYS A 412 33.45 6.96 -28.60
C LYS A 412 34.24 5.92 -29.39
N ALA A 413 35.55 5.84 -29.20
CA ALA A 413 36.40 4.83 -29.84
C ALA A 413 35.92 3.40 -29.52
N ARG A 414 35.52 3.14 -28.27
CA ARG A 414 34.91 1.84 -27.89
C ARG A 414 33.60 1.57 -28.61
N LEU A 415 32.71 2.56 -28.71
CA LEU A 415 31.46 2.43 -29.45
C LEU A 415 31.68 2.26 -30.97
N GLU A 416 32.78 2.79 -31.52
CA GLU A 416 33.11 2.62 -32.94
C GLU A 416 33.70 1.25 -33.24
N LEU A 417 34.51 0.70 -32.33
CA LEU A 417 35.10 -0.63 -32.41
C LEU A 417 34.05 -1.73 -32.26
N ASP A 418 33.09 -1.52 -31.36
CA ASP A 418 32.00 -2.44 -31.10
C ASP A 418 30.68 -1.69 -31.08
N LYS A 419 30.17 -1.43 -32.29
CA LYS A 419 28.89 -0.74 -32.52
C LYS A 419 27.71 -1.50 -31.91
N ASP A 420 27.89 -2.78 -31.61
CA ASP A 420 26.87 -3.68 -31.11
C ASP A 420 27.04 -4.04 -29.62
N ILE A 421 28.08 -3.52 -28.94
CA ILE A 421 28.39 -3.83 -27.53
C ILE A 421 27.21 -3.57 -26.58
N TYR A 422 26.32 -2.64 -26.96
CA TYR A 422 25.08 -2.33 -26.25
C TYR A 422 23.82 -2.60 -27.08
N ALA A 423 23.94 -2.89 -28.38
CA ALA A 423 22.80 -3.12 -29.29
C ALA A 423 22.51 -4.61 -29.54
N SER A 424 23.40 -5.51 -29.09
CA SER A 424 23.32 -6.95 -29.34
C SER A 424 22.25 -7.69 -28.53
N ILE A 425 21.71 -7.11 -27.45
CA ILE A 425 20.71 -7.76 -26.61
C ILE A 425 19.31 -7.45 -27.14
N ASP A 426 18.63 -8.44 -27.72
CA ASP A 426 17.19 -8.33 -28.05
C ASP A 426 16.35 -8.34 -26.77
N ILE A 427 16.33 -7.21 -26.05
CA ILE A 427 15.58 -7.05 -24.80
C ILE A 427 14.09 -7.35 -25.00
N LYS A 428 13.52 -7.02 -26.16
CA LYS A 428 12.09 -7.26 -26.43
C LYS A 428 11.80 -8.75 -26.61
N GLY A 429 12.64 -9.47 -27.34
CA GLY A 429 12.57 -10.92 -27.46
C GLY A 429 12.76 -11.61 -26.12
N LEU A 430 13.79 -11.21 -25.38
CA LEU A 430 14.13 -11.74 -24.07
C LEU A 430 13.00 -11.53 -23.05
N VAL A 431 12.39 -10.33 -23.01
CA VAL A 431 11.25 -10.06 -22.12
C VAL A 431 10.04 -10.91 -22.48
N LYS A 432 9.73 -11.11 -23.76
CA LYS A 432 8.62 -11.97 -24.18
C LYS A 432 8.82 -13.42 -23.75
N GLU A 433 10.03 -13.92 -23.93
CA GLU A 433 10.41 -15.28 -23.54
C GLU A 433 10.33 -15.45 -22.02
N LEU A 434 11.02 -14.59 -21.27
CA LEU A 434 11.09 -14.67 -19.81
C LEU A 434 9.73 -14.46 -19.17
N LEU A 435 8.90 -13.55 -19.67
CA LEU A 435 7.59 -13.26 -19.06
C LEU A 435 6.70 -14.50 -18.97
N LEU A 436 6.74 -15.39 -19.97
CA LEU A 436 5.99 -16.65 -19.93
C LEU A 436 6.54 -17.61 -18.87
N HIS A 437 7.86 -17.74 -18.76
CA HIS A 437 8.51 -18.63 -17.80
C HIS A 437 8.38 -18.12 -16.35
N VAL A 438 8.61 -16.83 -16.14
CA VAL A 438 8.38 -16.19 -14.83
C VAL A 438 6.93 -16.43 -14.42
N ARG A 439 5.97 -16.31 -15.36
CA ARG A 439 4.55 -16.50 -15.05
C ARG A 439 4.24 -17.90 -14.56
N SER A 440 4.78 -18.93 -15.23
CA SER A 440 4.56 -20.33 -14.80
C SER A 440 5.15 -20.64 -13.42
N HIS A 441 6.07 -19.83 -12.90
CA HIS A 441 6.58 -20.00 -11.54
C HIS A 441 5.89 -19.11 -10.50
N VAL A 442 5.19 -18.06 -10.91
CA VAL A 442 4.51 -17.15 -9.98
C VAL A 442 3.07 -17.57 -9.71
N SER A 443 2.29 -17.85 -10.76
CA SER A 443 0.85 -18.11 -10.64
C SER A 443 0.34 -18.96 -11.81
N ASP A 444 -0.42 -20.00 -11.46
CA ASP A 444 -1.15 -20.82 -12.44
C ASP A 444 -2.39 -20.11 -12.99
N LYS A 445 -2.84 -19.03 -12.32
CA LYS A 445 -4.05 -18.30 -12.69
C LYS A 445 -3.71 -17.15 -13.63
N PRO A 446 -4.59 -16.83 -14.61
CA PRO A 446 -4.49 -15.59 -15.35
C PRO A 446 -4.81 -14.42 -14.42
N SER A 447 -3.80 -13.90 -13.74
CA SER A 447 -3.87 -12.59 -13.08
C SER A 447 -4.04 -11.52 -14.15
N PRO A 448 -4.91 -10.51 -13.96
CA PRO A 448 -4.95 -9.37 -14.85
C PRO A 448 -3.60 -8.67 -14.69
N ILE A 449 -2.71 -8.93 -15.62
CA ILE A 449 -1.48 -8.18 -15.75
C ILE A 449 -1.89 -6.79 -16.28
N GLY A 450 -1.21 -5.71 -15.85
CA GLY A 450 -1.50 -4.37 -16.39
C GLY A 450 -1.53 -4.37 -17.91
N SER A 451 -2.29 -3.47 -18.53
CA SER A 451 -2.43 -3.44 -19.99
C SER A 451 -1.11 -3.18 -20.71
N GLU A 452 -0.11 -2.59 -20.05
CA GLU A 452 1.20 -2.26 -20.61
C GLU A 452 2.34 -2.60 -19.62
N LEU A 453 3.37 -3.29 -20.11
CA LEU A 453 4.68 -3.46 -19.45
C LEU A 453 5.67 -2.57 -20.18
N GLN A 454 6.20 -1.55 -19.49
CA GLN A 454 7.21 -0.67 -20.08
C GLN A 454 8.62 -1.11 -19.69
N ILE A 455 9.48 -1.26 -20.68
CA ILE A 455 10.92 -1.54 -20.50
C ILE A 455 11.71 -0.33 -21.00
N LEU A 456 12.61 0.18 -20.17
CA LEU A 456 13.48 1.32 -20.45
C LEU A 456 14.93 0.84 -20.45
N THR A 457 15.69 1.10 -21.51
CA THR A 457 17.13 0.81 -21.52
C THR A 457 17.92 2.12 -21.51
N PHE A 458 18.86 2.22 -20.58
CA PHE A 458 19.79 3.32 -20.41
C PHE A 458 21.19 2.87 -20.80
N LEU A 459 21.96 3.77 -21.42
CA LEU A 459 23.34 3.48 -21.76
C LEU A 459 24.22 3.39 -20.51
N LYS A 460 24.02 4.29 -19.55
CA LYS A 460 24.71 4.33 -18.26
C LYS A 460 23.80 4.88 -17.19
N ALA A 461 23.67 4.16 -16.08
CA ALA A 461 22.94 4.57 -14.88
C ALA A 461 23.65 4.08 -13.61
N ASN A 462 23.20 4.51 -12.43
CA ASN A 462 23.78 4.12 -11.13
C ASN A 462 23.20 2.80 -10.56
N PHE A 463 22.41 2.06 -11.34
CA PHE A 463 21.85 0.73 -11.01
C PHE A 463 22.18 -0.28 -12.11
N ASN A 464 21.94 -1.58 -11.89
CA ASN A 464 22.01 -2.61 -12.95
C ASN A 464 20.64 -2.70 -13.62
N ALA A 465 19.61 -2.98 -12.81
CA ALA A 465 18.23 -2.77 -13.14
C ALA A 465 17.45 -2.26 -11.93
N CYS A 466 16.28 -1.67 -12.17
CA CYS A 466 15.33 -1.33 -11.12
C CYS A 466 13.91 -1.14 -11.68
N ASN A 467 12.92 -1.22 -10.80
CA ASN A 467 11.55 -0.80 -11.11
C ASN A 467 11.39 0.71 -10.89
N MET A 468 11.02 1.44 -11.93
CA MET A 468 10.79 2.89 -11.92
C MET A 468 9.36 3.19 -12.33
N ASN A 469 8.50 3.54 -11.37
CA ASN A 469 7.10 3.92 -11.62
C ASN A 469 6.30 2.88 -12.44
N GLY A 470 6.55 1.59 -12.22
CA GLY A 470 5.88 0.51 -12.96
C GLY A 470 6.56 0.11 -14.28
N SER A 471 7.70 0.73 -14.59
CA SER A 471 8.57 0.39 -15.73
C SER A 471 9.82 -0.33 -15.24
N ILE A 472 10.33 -1.31 -16.01
CA ILE A 472 11.62 -1.94 -15.71
C ILE A 472 12.71 -1.16 -16.44
N ALA A 473 13.63 -0.58 -15.68
CA ALA A 473 14.78 0.17 -16.21
C ALA A 473 16.04 -0.68 -16.15
N LEU A 474 16.82 -0.68 -17.24
CA LEU A 474 18.04 -1.48 -17.40
C LEU A 474 19.23 -0.58 -17.75
N SER A 475 20.40 -0.83 -17.15
CA SER A 475 21.65 -0.14 -17.49
C SER A 475 22.55 -1.06 -18.33
N LEU A 476 22.68 -0.80 -19.62
CA LEU A 476 23.36 -1.71 -20.54
C LEU A 476 24.89 -1.72 -20.38
N ASP A 477 25.49 -0.70 -19.77
CA ASP A 477 26.90 -0.70 -19.38
C ASP A 477 27.25 -1.71 -18.28
N LYS A 478 26.24 -2.26 -17.59
CA LYS A 478 26.41 -3.23 -16.50
C LYS A 478 25.75 -4.57 -16.75
N LEU A 479 25.01 -4.71 -17.85
CA LEU A 479 24.28 -5.92 -18.19
C LEU A 479 24.86 -6.48 -19.48
N GLN A 480 25.56 -7.61 -19.38
CA GLN A 480 26.20 -8.27 -20.51
C GLN A 480 25.87 -9.77 -20.47
N GLY A 481 25.59 -10.36 -21.64
CA GLY A 481 25.32 -11.79 -21.80
C GLY A 481 24.23 -12.34 -20.86
N GLU A 482 24.53 -13.46 -20.21
CA GLU A 482 23.62 -14.18 -19.30
C GLU A 482 23.19 -13.34 -18.08
N GLU A 483 23.96 -12.33 -17.68
CA GLU A 483 23.57 -11.46 -16.56
C GLU A 483 22.31 -10.66 -16.90
N ALA A 484 22.15 -10.23 -18.16
CA ALA A 484 20.95 -9.52 -18.61
C ALA A 484 19.70 -10.40 -18.47
N ARG A 485 19.81 -11.69 -18.80
CA ARG A 485 18.74 -12.67 -18.67
C ARG A 485 18.34 -12.87 -17.21
N ARG A 486 19.31 -13.10 -16.33
CA ARG A 486 19.09 -13.24 -14.88
C ARG A 486 18.41 -12.01 -14.28
N VAL A 487 18.97 -10.83 -14.54
CA VAL A 487 18.47 -9.57 -13.99
C VAL A 487 17.08 -9.24 -14.52
N LEU A 488 16.81 -9.47 -15.81
CA LEU A 488 15.46 -9.31 -16.36
C LEU A 488 14.46 -10.27 -15.74
N ALA A 489 14.82 -11.54 -15.53
CA ALA A 489 13.96 -12.50 -14.86
C ALA A 489 13.63 -12.05 -13.43
N HIS A 490 14.62 -11.51 -12.70
CA HIS A 490 14.47 -10.93 -11.36
C HIS A 490 13.48 -9.74 -11.37
N GLU A 491 13.69 -8.75 -12.24
CA GLU A 491 12.81 -7.57 -12.32
C GLU A 491 11.40 -7.90 -12.84
N LEU A 492 11.27 -8.84 -13.78
CA LEU A 492 9.96 -9.32 -14.24
C LEU A 492 9.21 -10.04 -13.12
N SER A 493 9.92 -10.76 -12.25
CA SER A 493 9.35 -11.35 -11.04
C SER A 493 8.83 -10.27 -10.10
N HIS A 494 9.62 -9.22 -9.84
CA HIS A 494 9.14 -8.07 -9.07
C HIS A 494 7.91 -7.43 -9.70
N TRP A 495 7.94 -7.17 -11.00
CA TRP A 495 6.82 -6.52 -11.69
C TRP A 495 5.54 -7.36 -11.67
N MET A 496 5.64 -8.66 -11.88
CA MET A 496 4.48 -9.54 -11.90
C MET A 496 3.88 -9.71 -10.51
N CYS A 497 4.73 -9.82 -9.51
CA CYS A 497 4.30 -9.92 -8.13
C CYS A 497 4.08 -8.54 -7.48
N ASP A 498 4.39 -7.40 -8.12
CA ASP A 498 4.21 -6.03 -7.59
C ASP A 498 2.81 -5.84 -7.03
N ARG A 499 1.82 -6.33 -7.79
CA ARG A 499 0.44 -6.35 -7.34
C ARG A 499 0.27 -7.27 -6.13
N LEU A 500 0.81 -8.48 -6.15
CA LEU A 500 0.72 -9.41 -5.02
C LEU A 500 1.34 -8.82 -3.73
N TYR A 501 2.49 -8.15 -3.82
CA TYR A 501 3.17 -7.50 -2.69
C TYR A 501 2.37 -6.32 -2.14
N LYS A 502 1.99 -5.37 -3.00
CA LYS A 502 1.21 -4.17 -2.61
C LYS A 502 -0.15 -4.50 -2.01
N ARG A 503 -0.64 -5.71 -2.27
CA ARG A 503 -1.93 -6.22 -1.79
C ARG A 503 -1.82 -7.01 -0.49
N SER A 504 -0.62 -7.21 0.03
CA SER A 504 -0.40 -7.99 1.24
C SER A 504 -0.47 -7.12 2.51
N PRO A 505 -1.12 -7.57 3.60
CA PRO A 505 -1.20 -6.83 4.86
C PRO A 505 0.12 -6.86 5.65
N HIS A 506 1.14 -7.56 5.15
CA HIS A 506 2.44 -7.65 5.81
C HIS A 506 3.12 -6.28 5.89
N ASN A 507 4.03 -6.11 6.85
CA ASN A 507 4.86 -4.90 6.90
C ASN A 507 5.79 -4.80 5.68
N ASN A 508 6.24 -3.58 5.37
CA ASN A 508 7.08 -3.32 4.20
C ASN A 508 8.34 -4.21 4.17
N LEU A 509 8.87 -4.58 5.34
CA LEU A 509 10.07 -5.41 5.41
C LEU A 509 9.78 -6.88 5.05
N ILE A 510 8.66 -7.44 5.51
CA ILE A 510 8.21 -8.77 5.13
C ILE A 510 7.81 -8.76 3.65
N GLN A 511 7.11 -7.73 3.17
CA GLN A 511 6.83 -7.61 1.73
C GLN A 511 8.12 -7.62 0.93
N LEU A 512 9.16 -6.89 1.37
CA LEU A 512 10.46 -6.87 0.71
C LEU A 512 11.19 -8.23 0.82
N LEU A 513 11.15 -8.90 1.97
CA LEU A 513 11.69 -10.26 2.17
C LEU A 513 11.09 -11.24 1.18
N LEU A 514 9.76 -11.27 1.11
CA LEU A 514 9.04 -12.17 0.23
C LEU A 514 9.25 -11.79 -1.24
N SER A 515 9.33 -10.49 -1.55
CA SER A 515 9.52 -9.96 -2.91
C SER A 515 10.88 -10.30 -3.48
N GLU A 516 11.95 -9.97 -2.75
CA GLU A 516 13.33 -10.28 -3.13
C GLU A 516 13.56 -11.79 -3.13
N GLY A 517 13.02 -12.51 -2.14
CA GLY A 517 13.07 -13.96 -2.10
C GLY A 517 12.43 -14.62 -3.32
N SER A 518 11.24 -14.14 -3.71
CA SER A 518 10.53 -14.66 -4.88
C SER A 518 11.28 -14.35 -6.17
N ALA A 519 11.81 -13.14 -6.32
CA ALA A 519 12.58 -12.74 -7.49
C ALA A 519 13.88 -13.55 -7.64
N CYS A 520 14.60 -13.80 -6.54
CA CYS A 520 15.77 -14.68 -6.54
C CYS A 520 15.40 -16.14 -6.85
N PHE A 521 14.32 -16.67 -6.25
CA PHE A 521 13.89 -18.04 -6.51
C PHE A 521 13.44 -18.23 -7.97
N VAL A 522 12.63 -17.32 -8.50
CA VAL A 522 12.12 -17.42 -9.88
C VAL A 522 13.25 -17.23 -10.88
N SER A 523 14.15 -16.25 -10.69
CA SER A 523 15.32 -16.11 -11.56
C SER A 523 16.22 -17.34 -11.54
N GLN A 524 16.41 -17.98 -10.37
CA GLN A 524 17.11 -19.25 -10.28
C GLN A 524 16.49 -20.32 -11.19
N LYS A 525 15.16 -20.51 -11.11
CA LYS A 525 14.46 -21.54 -11.87
C LYS A 525 14.40 -21.23 -13.37
N VAL A 526 14.08 -19.99 -13.73
CA VAL A 526 13.93 -19.55 -15.13
C VAL A 526 15.26 -19.55 -15.88
N CYS A 527 16.36 -19.26 -15.18
CA CYS A 527 17.70 -19.19 -15.78
C CYS A 527 18.56 -20.42 -15.48
N ALA A 528 18.03 -21.43 -14.78
CA ALA A 528 18.75 -22.65 -14.38
C ALA A 528 20.08 -22.36 -13.67
N LEU A 529 20.06 -21.44 -12.70
CA LEU A 529 21.24 -20.98 -11.97
C LEU A 529 21.44 -21.73 -10.65
N ASP A 530 22.67 -21.71 -10.16
CA ASP A 530 22.97 -22.01 -8.77
C ASP A 530 22.40 -20.90 -7.83
N PRO A 531 22.07 -21.23 -6.56
CA PRO A 531 21.46 -20.28 -5.62
C PRO A 531 22.26 -18.98 -5.44
N GLU A 532 23.58 -19.07 -5.31
CA GLU A 532 24.48 -17.93 -5.13
C GLU A 532 24.46 -16.97 -6.32
N ASP A 533 24.40 -17.49 -7.55
CA ASP A 533 24.32 -16.68 -8.77
C ASP A 533 22.98 -15.95 -8.87
N ALA A 534 21.88 -16.62 -8.53
CA ALA A 534 20.56 -16.00 -8.48
C ALA A 534 20.51 -14.84 -7.48
N LEU A 535 21.16 -14.98 -6.32
CA LEU A 535 21.29 -13.94 -5.30
C LEU A 535 22.32 -12.85 -5.68
N GLY A 536 23.18 -13.12 -6.66
CA GLY A 536 24.35 -12.31 -6.99
C GLY A 536 25.30 -12.19 -5.80
N LEU A 537 25.64 -13.34 -5.21
CA LEU A 537 26.62 -13.54 -4.14
C LEU A 537 27.77 -14.41 -4.67
N SER A 538 28.96 -14.31 -4.08
CA SER A 538 29.99 -15.32 -4.31
C SER A 538 29.66 -16.60 -3.53
N GLU A 539 30.12 -17.75 -4.03
CA GLU A 539 30.01 -19.05 -3.36
C GLU A 539 30.49 -18.99 -1.89
N ALA A 540 31.62 -18.33 -1.62
CA ALA A 540 32.15 -18.13 -0.27
C ALA A 540 31.21 -17.32 0.63
N THR A 541 30.55 -16.28 0.09
CA THR A 541 29.59 -15.47 0.85
C THR A 541 28.31 -16.26 1.14
N TYR A 542 27.81 -16.99 0.14
CA TYR A 542 26.64 -17.85 0.29
C TYR A 542 26.88 -18.95 1.34
N SER A 543 28.01 -19.65 1.26
CA SER A 543 28.41 -20.68 2.24
C SER A 543 28.57 -20.10 3.65
N TYR A 544 29.12 -18.89 3.77
CA TYR A 544 29.19 -18.19 5.05
C TYR A 544 27.79 -17.92 5.61
N TYR A 545 26.86 -17.41 4.80
CA TYR A 545 25.48 -17.17 5.24
C TYR A 545 24.76 -18.44 5.67
N GLU A 546 24.97 -19.56 4.99
CA GLU A 546 24.43 -20.85 5.45
C GLU A 546 25.01 -21.25 6.81
N SER A 547 26.30 -21.00 7.06
CA SER A 547 26.93 -21.30 8.36
C SER A 547 26.44 -20.45 9.53
N ILE A 548 25.82 -19.29 9.25
CA ILE A 548 25.31 -18.35 10.27
C ILE A 548 23.80 -18.03 10.09
N GLU A 549 23.03 -18.90 9.43
CA GLU A 549 21.63 -18.63 9.07
C GLU A 549 20.78 -18.21 10.28
N ASP A 550 20.94 -18.86 11.43
CA ASP A 550 20.18 -18.55 12.64
C ASP A 550 20.53 -17.16 13.24
N ASP A 551 21.80 -16.73 13.17
CA ASP A 551 22.19 -15.37 13.56
C ASP A 551 21.57 -14.33 12.60
N LEU A 552 21.52 -14.63 11.30
CA LEU A 552 20.88 -13.76 10.31
C LEU A 552 19.36 -13.65 10.56
N LYS A 553 18.69 -14.77 10.88
CA LYS A 553 17.27 -14.80 11.27
C LYS A 553 17.01 -13.94 12.50
N GLU A 554 17.81 -14.10 13.55
CA GLU A 554 17.70 -13.29 14.77
C GLU A 554 17.94 -11.79 14.48
N ARG A 555 18.95 -11.44 13.67
CA ARG A 555 19.18 -10.05 13.25
C ARG A 555 17.99 -9.47 12.48
N PHE A 556 17.39 -10.25 11.58
CA PHE A 556 16.21 -9.84 10.84
C PHE A 556 15.02 -9.60 11.77
N ARG A 557 14.76 -10.51 12.71
CA ARG A 557 13.71 -10.38 13.73
C ARG A 557 13.90 -9.12 14.57
N ARG A 558 15.11 -8.89 15.09
CA ARG A 558 15.44 -7.66 15.85
C ARG A 558 15.23 -6.38 15.03
N TYR A 559 15.50 -6.42 13.72
CA TYR A 559 15.24 -5.30 12.81
C TYR A 559 13.73 -5.04 12.65
N MET A 560 12.93 -6.10 12.48
CA MET A 560 11.46 -6.01 12.41
C MET A 560 10.82 -5.50 13.70
N ASP A 561 11.29 -6.00 14.85
CA ASP A 561 10.79 -5.65 16.18
C ASP A 561 11.23 -4.23 16.60
N GLY A 562 11.89 -3.50 15.71
CA GLY A 562 12.35 -2.13 15.97
C GLY A 562 13.36 -2.07 17.12
N MET A 563 14.28 -3.04 17.24
CA MET A 563 15.31 -3.03 18.28
C MET A 563 16.48 -2.09 17.97
N PHE A 564 16.19 -0.90 17.44
CA PHE A 564 17.21 0.06 17.02
C PHE A 564 17.83 0.83 18.18
N VAL A 565 17.37 0.63 19.41
CA VAL A 565 17.91 1.26 20.60
C VAL A 565 18.03 0.26 21.75
N HIS A 566 18.97 0.52 22.64
CA HIS A 566 19.05 -0.14 23.93
C HIS A 566 19.03 0.90 25.05
N LEU A 567 18.44 0.52 26.18
CA LEU A 567 18.43 1.36 27.38
C LEU A 567 19.76 1.19 28.12
N CYS A 568 20.58 2.23 28.12
CA CYS A 568 21.78 2.33 28.94
C CYS A 568 21.43 2.95 30.29
N GLU A 569 21.60 2.20 31.38
CA GLU A 569 21.41 2.73 32.73
C GLU A 569 22.68 3.43 33.21
N GLY A 570 22.58 4.72 33.52
CA GLY A 570 23.59 5.48 34.23
C GLY A 570 23.20 5.68 35.71
N PRO A 571 24.11 6.17 36.56
CA PRO A 571 23.87 6.34 38.00
C PRO A 571 22.71 7.29 38.34
N LYS A 572 22.41 8.24 37.44
CA LYS A 572 21.39 9.30 37.67
C LYS A 572 20.27 9.32 36.63
N HIS A 573 20.48 8.73 35.45
CA HIS A 573 19.53 8.76 34.36
C HIS A 573 19.76 7.57 33.43
N SER A 574 18.70 7.13 32.74
CA SER A 574 18.80 6.16 31.66
C SER A 574 18.85 6.90 30.32
N THR A 575 19.63 6.37 29.37
CA THR A 575 19.75 6.93 28.02
C THR A 575 19.38 5.88 26.99
N LEU A 576 18.65 6.27 25.94
CA LEU A 576 18.45 5.42 24.77
C LEU A 576 19.65 5.58 23.86
N LYS A 577 20.38 4.50 23.62
CA LYS A 577 21.52 4.50 22.70
C LYS A 577 21.17 3.70 21.44
N PRO A 578 21.44 4.24 20.24
CA PRO A 578 21.26 3.51 19.00
C PRO A 578 22.03 2.18 19.02
N VAL A 579 21.41 1.15 18.47
CA VAL A 579 22.03 -0.14 18.18
C VAL A 579 22.24 -0.20 16.69
N GLN A 580 23.49 -0.46 16.27
CA GLN A 580 23.78 -0.68 14.87
C GLN A 580 23.25 -2.05 14.47
N ILE A 581 22.10 -2.07 13.79
CA ILE A 581 21.58 -3.26 13.12
C ILE A 581 21.76 -3.03 11.62
N HIS A 582 22.48 -3.94 10.96
CA HIS A 582 22.67 -3.88 9.52
C HIS A 582 21.33 -4.02 8.82
N HIS A 583 21.13 -3.23 7.76
CA HIS A 583 19.92 -3.30 6.98
C HIS A 583 19.89 -4.58 6.14
N PRO A 584 18.83 -5.40 6.19
CA PRO A 584 18.78 -6.70 5.52
C PRO A 584 18.96 -6.66 4.00
N PHE A 585 18.40 -5.63 3.36
CA PHE A 585 18.42 -5.48 1.89
C PHE A 585 19.37 -4.39 1.37
N ARG A 586 20.19 -3.74 2.22
CA ARG A 586 21.01 -2.62 1.75
C ARG A 586 22.27 -3.13 1.07
N ILE A 587 22.42 -2.76 -0.20
CA ILE A 587 23.62 -3.03 -0.98
C ILE A 587 24.71 -2.03 -0.63
N SER A 588 25.78 -2.50 0.02
CA SER A 588 26.96 -1.68 0.32
C SER A 588 28.24 -2.53 0.30
N ARG A 589 29.31 -2.00 -0.30
CA ARG A 589 30.64 -2.64 -0.28
C ARG A 589 31.27 -2.65 1.11
N GLU A 590 30.84 -1.75 1.99
CA GLU A 590 31.31 -1.65 3.37
C GLU A 590 30.52 -2.53 4.35
N ASN A 591 29.41 -3.14 3.89
CA ASN A 591 28.57 -3.97 4.73
C ASN A 591 29.03 -5.44 4.62
N PRO A 592 29.59 -6.05 5.69
CA PRO A 592 30.01 -7.44 5.67
C PRO A 592 28.82 -8.41 5.53
N LEU A 593 27.61 -7.95 5.84
CA LEU A 593 26.35 -8.69 5.69
C LEU A 593 25.52 -8.10 4.56
N ASN A 594 26.12 -7.98 3.37
CA ASN A 594 25.44 -7.46 2.20
C ASN A 594 24.34 -8.42 1.69
N LYS A 595 23.12 -7.94 1.45
CA LYS A 595 21.98 -8.73 0.93
C LYS A 595 21.55 -9.95 1.79
N TYR A 596 21.83 -9.99 3.09
CA TYR A 596 21.41 -11.16 3.89
C TYR A 596 19.88 -11.35 3.92
N GLY A 597 19.10 -10.28 3.75
CA GLY A 597 17.65 -10.35 3.57
C GLY A 597 17.22 -11.05 2.28
N TYR A 598 17.98 -10.92 1.18
CA TYR A 598 17.73 -11.65 -0.07
C TYR A 598 17.92 -13.15 0.15
N PHE A 599 18.99 -13.51 0.85
CA PHE A 599 19.28 -14.90 1.22
C PHE A 599 18.18 -15.51 2.09
N LEU A 600 17.77 -14.84 3.17
CA LEU A 600 16.69 -15.33 4.04
C LEU A 600 15.36 -15.42 3.29
N GLY A 601 15.03 -14.43 2.46
CA GLY A 601 13.83 -14.44 1.63
C GLY A 601 13.84 -15.61 0.66
N TYR A 602 14.96 -15.85 -0.03
CA TYR A 602 15.12 -16.98 -0.95
C TYR A 602 14.92 -18.33 -0.23
N LYS A 603 15.57 -18.53 0.93
CA LYS A 603 15.44 -19.77 1.71
C LYS A 603 14.00 -20.00 2.17
N PHE A 604 13.33 -18.93 2.63
CA PHE A 604 11.92 -19.00 3.01
C PHE A 604 11.02 -19.39 1.84
N ILE A 605 11.15 -18.71 0.70
CA ILE A 605 10.35 -18.97 -0.50
C ILE A 605 10.59 -20.38 -1.03
N LYS A 606 11.85 -20.82 -1.09
CA LYS A 606 12.22 -22.18 -1.50
C LYS A 606 11.51 -23.22 -0.62
N ARG A 607 11.55 -23.04 0.71
CA ARG A 607 10.87 -23.92 1.66
C ARG A 607 9.36 -23.95 1.44
N CYS A 608 8.72 -22.78 1.22
CA CYS A 608 7.30 -22.72 0.89
C CYS A 608 6.98 -23.54 -0.38
N VAL A 609 7.76 -23.38 -1.45
CA VAL A 609 7.52 -24.11 -2.70
C VAL A 609 7.75 -25.62 -2.54
N GLU A 610 8.76 -26.03 -1.77
CA GLU A 610 8.99 -27.43 -1.40
C GLU A 610 7.80 -28.01 -0.60
N ASP A 611 7.16 -27.20 0.24
CA ASP A 611 5.94 -27.51 0.96
C ASP A 611 4.66 -27.31 0.11
N SER A 612 4.79 -27.28 -1.22
CA SER A 612 3.69 -27.16 -2.19
C SER A 612 2.88 -25.84 -2.11
N PHE A 613 3.47 -24.77 -1.57
CA PHE A 613 2.93 -23.41 -1.71
C PHE A 613 3.42 -22.78 -3.01
N SER A 614 2.48 -22.34 -3.86
CA SER A 614 2.87 -21.48 -4.98
C SER A 614 3.37 -20.12 -4.48
N ILE A 615 4.10 -19.38 -5.32
CA ILE A 615 4.48 -18.00 -5.01
C ILE A 615 3.22 -17.14 -4.80
N GLU A 616 2.19 -17.32 -5.61
CA GLU A 616 0.89 -16.66 -5.39
C GLU A 616 0.30 -16.99 -4.02
N ASP A 617 0.35 -18.25 -3.57
CA ASP A 617 -0.14 -18.65 -2.24
C ASP A 617 0.61 -17.92 -1.13
N VAL A 618 1.94 -17.77 -1.23
CA VAL A 618 2.75 -17.01 -0.26
C VAL A 618 2.19 -15.59 -0.08
N PHE A 619 1.71 -14.96 -1.16
CA PHE A 619 1.16 -13.60 -1.10
C PHE A 619 -0.34 -13.52 -0.87
N THR A 620 -1.09 -14.61 -0.94
CA THR A 620 -2.56 -14.56 -0.88
C THR A 620 -3.14 -15.32 0.30
N ARG A 621 -2.41 -16.30 0.84
CA ARG A 621 -2.78 -17.08 2.04
C ARG A 621 -2.07 -16.51 3.27
N HIS A 622 -2.32 -15.23 3.55
CA HIS A 622 -1.56 -14.43 4.53
C HIS A 622 -1.39 -15.11 5.89
N LYS A 623 -2.44 -15.72 6.44
CA LYS A 623 -2.37 -16.41 7.73
C LYS A 623 -1.37 -17.56 7.69
N ASP A 624 -1.50 -18.44 6.71
CA ASP A 624 -0.62 -19.60 6.54
C ASP A 624 0.82 -19.15 6.27
N THR A 625 1.01 -18.09 5.48
CA THR A 625 2.33 -17.49 5.24
C THR A 625 2.95 -16.95 6.53
N MET A 626 2.17 -16.27 7.38
CA MET A 626 2.67 -15.76 8.66
C MET A 626 3.01 -16.87 9.64
N GLU A 627 2.21 -17.94 9.70
CA GLU A 627 2.52 -19.13 10.52
C GLU A 627 3.83 -19.78 10.06
N ARG A 628 4.05 -19.89 8.75
CA ARG A 628 5.30 -20.41 8.17
C ARG A 628 6.49 -19.48 8.39
N LEU A 629 6.29 -18.17 8.32
CA LEU A 629 7.32 -17.18 8.65
C LEU A 629 7.71 -17.30 10.12
N ALA A 630 6.73 -17.40 11.01
CA ALA A 630 6.99 -17.59 12.44
C ALA A 630 7.82 -18.86 12.69
N ASP A 631 7.44 -19.98 12.08
CA ASP A 631 8.23 -21.22 12.14
C ASP A 631 9.64 -21.05 11.55
N PHE A 632 9.77 -20.39 10.39
CA PHE A 632 11.06 -20.14 9.75
C PHE A 632 12.00 -19.29 10.61
N PHE A 633 11.46 -18.33 11.37
CA PHE A 633 12.21 -17.45 12.27
C PHE A 633 12.25 -17.97 13.73
N GLY A 634 11.59 -19.09 14.05
CA GLY A 634 11.54 -19.68 15.40
C GLY A 634 10.79 -18.86 16.45
N VAL A 635 9.65 -18.25 16.07
CA VAL A 635 8.82 -17.35 16.92
C VAL A 635 7.58 -18.03 17.48
#